data_AF-B3P6T0-F1
#
_entry.id   AF-B3P6T0-F1
#
_cell.length_a   1.000
_cell.length_b   1.000
_cell.length_c   1.000
_cell.angle_alpha   90.00
_cell.angle_beta   90.00
_cell.angle_gamma   90.00
#
_symmetry.space_group_name_H-M   'P 1'
#
loop_
_entity.id
_entity.type
_entity.pdbx_description
1 polymer ?
#
loop_
_entity_poly.entity_id
_entity_poly.type
_entity_poly.pdbx_seq_one_letter_code
_entity_poly.pdbx_strand_id
1 'polypeptide(L)'
;MSLPAALLQRLKKRGLVTKQSGTTPISEAIEEIIAENYDDDDKSDPYPYKEDISPEPKRRSVEEQFWSHRIKERIGVNESYHGYKLCPNKYNIYHKCSLYCVNKFNSAPHSQPGHRYLKRYKRLLRKYPLEAGWKDIYDRGCKAYYFYNSTTQTVSWLPPSHPKARVTNSAAVFRRHLANSNDEFNFDTNMVLPKSSNQNELDEPDVFVPPKKQKSRDLERKIQRRRRNDN
;
A
#
# COMPACT_ATOMS: atom_id res chain seq x y z
N MET A 1 -15.70 34.51 17.75
CA MET A 1 -16.55 33.47 18.35
C MET A 1 -15.71 32.64 19.32
N SER A 2 -15.96 32.69 20.63
CA SER A 2 -15.20 31.88 21.60
C SER A 2 -15.64 30.41 21.53
N LEU A 3 -14.69 29.50 21.67
CA LEU A 3 -14.99 28.07 21.65
C LEU A 3 -15.75 27.66 22.94
N PRO A 4 -16.75 26.76 22.85
CA PRO A 4 -17.43 26.21 24.02
C PRO A 4 -16.46 25.55 25.01
N ALA A 5 -16.67 25.76 26.31
CA ALA A 5 -15.75 25.34 27.37
C ALA A 5 -15.37 23.85 27.36
N ALA A 6 -16.34 22.98 27.04
CA ALA A 6 -16.12 21.54 26.95
C ALA A 6 -15.16 21.15 25.81
N LEU A 7 -15.20 21.89 24.70
CA LEU A 7 -14.34 21.66 23.54
C LEU A 7 -12.91 22.16 23.83
N LEU A 8 -12.79 23.31 24.49
CA LEU A 8 -11.51 23.86 24.97
C LEU A 8 -10.76 22.89 25.90
N GLN A 9 -11.44 22.25 26.85
CA GLN A 9 -10.82 21.27 27.75
C GLN A 9 -10.27 20.04 27.00
N ARG A 10 -11.03 19.55 26.02
CA ARG A 10 -10.59 18.40 25.19
C ARG A 10 -9.39 18.76 24.32
N LEU A 11 -9.37 19.97 23.75
CA LEU A 11 -8.23 20.44 22.96
C LEU A 11 -7.00 20.66 23.84
N LYS A 12 -7.15 21.26 25.03
CA LYS A 12 -6.06 21.40 26.01
C LYS A 12 -5.48 20.05 26.44
N LYS A 13 -6.32 19.07 26.73
CA LYS A 13 -5.87 17.70 27.10
C LYS A 13 -5.10 17.00 25.98
N ARG A 14 -5.31 17.41 24.72
CA ARG A 14 -4.61 16.91 23.53
C ARG A 14 -3.44 17.78 23.10
N GLY A 15 -3.12 18.85 23.84
CA GLY A 15 -2.02 19.76 23.52
C GLY A 15 -2.27 20.67 22.32
N LEU A 16 -3.53 20.81 21.88
CA LEU A 16 -3.90 21.52 20.65
C LEU A 16 -4.22 23.01 20.86
N VAL A 17 -4.16 23.49 22.11
CA VAL A 17 -4.39 24.91 22.44
C VAL A 17 -3.22 25.41 23.26
N THR A 18 -2.28 26.07 22.59
CA THR A 18 -1.25 26.91 23.20
C THR A 18 -1.86 28.28 23.51
N LYS A 19 -1.59 28.81 24.71
CA LYS A 19 -2.03 30.15 25.09
C LYS A 19 -1.34 31.15 24.16
N GLN A 20 -2.11 31.91 23.39
CA GLN A 20 -1.63 33.14 22.79
C GLN A 20 -1.59 34.20 23.89
N SER A 21 -0.38 34.55 24.33
CA SER A 21 -0.09 35.79 25.04
C SER A 21 1.41 36.10 24.91
N GLY A 22 1.72 37.12 24.10
CA GLY A 22 2.84 38.06 24.30
C GLY A 22 4.28 37.54 24.28
N THR A 23 4.98 37.87 23.20
CA THR A 23 6.33 38.50 23.18
C THR A 23 7.37 38.09 24.24
N THR A 24 8.40 37.35 23.79
CA THR A 24 9.79 37.46 24.26
C THR A 24 10.76 37.20 23.09
N PRO A 25 11.95 37.83 23.08
CA PRO A 25 12.76 38.04 21.87
C PRO A 25 13.52 36.79 21.44
N ILE A 26 13.54 36.55 20.13
CA ILE A 26 14.43 35.58 19.49
C ILE A 26 15.82 36.21 19.46
N SER A 27 16.79 35.50 20.03
CA SER A 27 18.21 35.82 20.04
C SER A 27 18.79 35.94 18.63
N GLU A 28 19.47 37.07 18.37
CA GLU A 28 20.22 37.51 17.18
C GLU A 28 21.44 36.64 16.81
N ALA A 29 21.41 35.31 16.97
CA ALA A 29 22.60 34.46 16.80
C ALA A 29 22.58 33.52 15.60
N ILE A 30 21.56 33.55 14.74
CA ILE A 30 21.58 32.83 13.44
C ILE A 30 20.86 33.70 12.39
N GLU A 31 21.35 34.92 12.19
CA GLU A 31 21.17 35.64 10.93
C GLU A 31 22.29 35.18 9.99
N GLU A 32 22.10 34.04 9.33
CA GLU A 32 22.88 33.75 8.13
C GLU A 32 22.27 34.52 6.97
N ILE A 33 22.97 35.60 6.67
CA ILE A 33 22.91 36.42 5.47
C ILE A 33 23.15 35.51 4.25
N ILE A 34 22.13 35.34 3.42
CA ILE A 34 22.29 34.94 2.02
C ILE A 34 21.73 36.07 1.17
N ALA A 35 22.41 37.21 1.23
CA ALA A 35 22.33 38.21 0.18
C ALA A 35 23.56 38.01 -0.71
N GLU A 36 23.35 37.51 -1.92
CA GLU A 36 23.87 38.19 -3.12
C GLU A 36 23.27 37.55 -4.37
N ASN A 37 22.30 38.29 -4.90
CA ASN A 37 21.97 38.33 -6.32
C ASN A 37 23.15 39.01 -7.03
N TYR A 38 23.95 38.23 -7.78
CA TYR A 38 24.74 38.79 -8.88
C TYR A 38 24.03 38.43 -10.18
N ASP A 39 23.23 39.39 -10.63
CA ASP A 39 22.96 39.61 -12.04
C ASP A 39 24.31 39.88 -12.72
N ASP A 40 24.65 39.11 -13.74
CA ASP A 40 25.59 39.57 -14.76
C ASP A 40 24.91 39.37 -16.12
N ASP A 41 24.76 40.52 -16.78
CA ASP A 41 23.87 40.85 -17.88
C ASP A 41 24.20 40.16 -19.22
N ASP A 42 23.12 39.85 -19.92
CA ASP A 42 22.87 40.23 -21.32
C ASP A 42 23.73 39.64 -22.45
N LYS A 43 23.18 38.59 -23.08
CA LYS A 43 23.22 38.42 -24.55
C LYS A 43 21.80 38.16 -25.05
N SER A 44 21.09 39.24 -25.31
CA SER A 44 20.01 39.33 -26.30
C SER A 44 20.29 38.51 -27.56
N ASP A 45 19.37 37.59 -27.91
CA ASP A 45 19.02 37.35 -29.31
C ASP A 45 17.55 36.89 -29.44
N PRO A 46 16.80 37.35 -30.46
CA PRO A 46 15.33 37.32 -30.49
C PRO A 46 14.79 36.11 -31.28
N TYR A 47 13.91 35.31 -30.64
CA TYR A 47 12.86 34.35 -31.12
C TYR A 47 12.89 33.77 -32.57
N PRO A 48 12.36 32.53 -32.88
CA PRO A 48 11.22 31.83 -32.22
C PRO A 48 11.21 30.27 -32.22
N TYR A 49 10.23 29.70 -31.49
CA TYR A 49 9.59 28.37 -31.63
C TYR A 49 10.30 27.10 -31.11
N LYS A 50 9.73 26.44 -30.09
CA LYS A 50 9.61 24.97 -29.98
C LYS A 50 8.40 24.52 -29.15
N GLU A 51 7.86 23.39 -29.58
CA GLU A 51 6.61 22.71 -29.26
C GLU A 51 6.40 22.26 -27.80
N ASP A 52 5.12 22.05 -27.50
CA ASP A 52 4.54 21.54 -26.27
C ASP A 52 5.22 20.30 -25.70
N ILE A 53 5.96 20.48 -24.60
CA ILE A 53 6.36 19.38 -23.73
C ILE A 53 5.12 18.93 -22.95
N SER A 54 4.54 17.82 -23.40
CA SER A 54 3.59 16.99 -22.67
C SER A 54 3.99 16.86 -21.19
N PRO A 55 3.07 17.04 -20.23
CA PRO A 55 3.41 16.90 -18.81
C PRO A 55 3.83 15.44 -18.53
N GLU A 56 5.10 15.25 -18.15
CA GLU A 56 5.64 13.97 -17.70
C GLU A 56 4.70 13.33 -16.65
N PRO A 57 4.51 11.99 -16.68
CA PRO A 57 3.85 11.29 -15.58
C PRO A 57 4.71 11.51 -14.34
N LYS A 58 4.14 12.18 -13.32
CA LYS A 58 4.76 12.42 -12.01
C LYS A 58 5.54 11.19 -11.58
N ARG A 59 6.87 11.26 -11.73
CA ARG A 59 7.82 10.26 -11.21
C ARG A 59 7.41 10.06 -9.75
N ARG A 60 7.00 8.85 -9.39
CA ARG A 60 6.70 8.52 -7.99
C ARG A 60 7.88 9.01 -7.18
N SER A 61 7.60 9.82 -6.15
CA SER A 61 8.62 10.53 -5.40
C SER A 61 9.72 9.56 -5.02
N VAL A 62 10.98 9.90 -5.33
CA VAL A 62 12.17 9.13 -4.96
C VAL A 62 12.13 8.75 -3.47
N GLU A 63 11.55 9.62 -2.65
CA GLU A 63 11.25 9.39 -1.24
C GLU A 63 10.39 8.13 -1.01
N GLU A 64 9.27 7.93 -1.74
CA GLU A 64 8.39 6.75 -1.64
C GLU A 64 9.12 5.43 -1.93
N GLN A 65 10.09 5.47 -2.85
CA GLN A 65 10.91 4.31 -3.20
C GLN A 65 11.87 3.97 -2.06
N PHE A 66 12.50 4.97 -1.43
CA PHE A 66 13.32 4.77 -0.24
C PHE A 66 12.52 4.33 1.00
N TRP A 67 11.27 4.81 1.16
CA TRP A 67 10.36 4.32 2.21
C TRP A 67 10.10 2.82 2.08
N SER A 68 9.88 2.33 0.85
CA SER A 68 9.64 0.90 0.58
C SER A 68 10.87 0.03 0.87
N HIS A 69 12.07 0.53 0.57
CA HIS A 69 13.34 -0.18 0.81
C HIS A 69 13.63 -0.31 2.32
N ARG A 70 13.52 0.81 3.06
CA ARG A 70 13.71 0.85 4.52
C ARG A 70 12.63 0.05 5.27
N ILE A 71 11.46 -0.12 4.66
CA ILE A 71 10.40 -1.03 5.13
C ILE A 71 10.80 -2.49 4.90
N LYS A 72 11.29 -2.83 3.71
CA LYS A 72 11.67 -4.21 3.34
C LYS A 72 12.81 -4.73 4.23
N GLU A 73 13.80 -3.88 4.51
CA GLU A 73 14.88 -4.17 5.46
C GLU A 73 14.37 -4.44 6.89
N ARG A 74 13.48 -3.58 7.41
CA ARG A 74 12.97 -3.72 8.79
C ARG A 74 11.91 -4.79 8.98
N ILE A 75 11.13 -5.12 7.95
CA ILE A 75 10.10 -6.15 8.04
C ILE A 75 10.71 -7.57 8.06
N GLY A 76 11.94 -7.75 7.53
CA GLY A 76 12.61 -9.05 7.52
C GLY A 76 11.83 -10.13 6.76
N VAL A 77 11.04 -9.70 5.76
CA VAL A 77 10.28 -10.57 4.87
C VAL A 77 10.67 -10.20 3.46
N ASN A 78 11.35 -11.12 2.77
CA ASN A 78 11.90 -10.93 1.43
C ASN A 78 10.81 -10.59 0.39
N GLU A 79 9.56 -10.96 0.66
CA GLU A 79 8.39 -10.68 -0.17
C GLU A 79 7.34 -9.86 0.59
N SER A 80 6.94 -8.72 0.01
CA SER A 80 5.94 -7.80 0.58
C SER A 80 4.60 -8.49 0.96
N TYR A 81 4.28 -9.61 0.31
CA TYR A 81 2.98 -10.26 0.38
C TYR A 81 2.64 -10.90 1.74
N HIS A 82 3.62 -11.32 2.55
CA HIS A 82 3.32 -11.94 3.86
C HIS A 82 2.91 -10.92 4.93
N GLY A 83 3.31 -9.65 4.78
CA GLY A 83 3.12 -8.61 5.79
C GLY A 83 4.00 -8.81 7.04
N TYR A 84 3.97 -7.84 7.94
CA TYR A 84 4.80 -7.86 9.14
C TYR A 84 4.30 -8.92 10.14
N LYS A 85 5.23 -9.74 10.66
CA LYS A 85 4.93 -10.93 11.48
C LYS A 85 4.05 -10.61 12.70
N LEU A 86 4.29 -9.47 13.35
CA LEU A 86 3.56 -9.04 14.55
C LEU A 86 2.35 -8.16 14.24
N CYS A 87 2.04 -7.90 12.97
CA CYS A 87 0.85 -7.14 12.61
C CYS A 87 -0.41 -7.98 12.90
N PRO A 88 -1.37 -7.46 13.69
CA PRO A 88 -2.63 -8.15 13.98
C PRO A 88 -3.54 -8.23 12.74
N ASN A 89 -3.37 -7.35 11.76
CA ASN A 89 -4.21 -7.26 10.57
C ASN A 89 -3.61 -7.94 9.34
N LYS A 90 -2.53 -8.74 9.47
CA LYS A 90 -1.89 -9.37 8.31
C LYS A 90 -2.73 -10.43 7.63
N TYR A 91 -3.81 -10.92 8.23
CA TYR A 91 -4.74 -11.85 7.60
C TYR A 91 -5.68 -11.16 6.61
N ASN A 92 -5.86 -9.83 6.71
CA ASN A 92 -6.69 -9.07 5.79
C ASN A 92 -5.94 -8.88 4.46
N ILE A 93 -6.46 -9.46 3.38
CA ILE A 93 -5.85 -9.40 2.05
C ILE A 93 -5.61 -7.97 1.55
N TYR A 94 -6.45 -7.01 1.96
CA TYR A 94 -6.33 -5.60 1.55
C TYR A 94 -5.38 -4.79 2.42
N HIS A 95 -4.97 -5.32 3.57
CA HIS A 95 -4.02 -4.64 4.44
C HIS A 95 -2.59 -4.75 3.89
N LYS A 96 -1.97 -3.61 3.62
CA LYS A 96 -0.53 -3.49 3.32
C LYS A 96 0.17 -3.01 4.60
N CYS A 97 1.06 -3.84 5.14
CA CYS A 97 1.84 -3.44 6.31
C CYS A 97 2.78 -2.29 5.94
N SER A 98 2.76 -1.24 6.75
CA SER A 98 3.65 -0.08 6.63
C SER A 98 4.61 -0.01 7.82
N LEU A 99 5.52 0.98 7.83
CA LEU A 99 6.38 1.25 8.99
C LEU A 99 5.60 1.45 10.28
N TYR A 100 4.38 1.96 10.19
CA TYR A 100 3.51 2.08 11.36
C TYR A 100 3.28 0.73 12.03
N CYS A 101 2.99 -0.33 11.25
CA CYS A 101 2.79 -1.68 11.78
C CYS A 101 4.07 -2.19 12.45
N VAL A 102 5.23 -1.94 11.83
CA VAL A 102 6.52 -2.31 12.42
C VAL A 102 6.72 -1.57 13.73
N ASN A 103 6.78 -0.25 13.72
CA ASN A 103 7.07 0.55 14.91
C ASN A 103 6.07 0.31 16.04
N LYS A 104 4.77 0.19 15.72
CA LYS A 104 3.73 0.01 16.73
C LYS A 104 3.72 -1.39 17.34
N PHE A 105 3.98 -2.43 16.54
CA PHE A 105 3.85 -3.81 17.01
C PHE A 105 5.19 -4.51 17.28
N ASN A 106 6.33 -3.87 17.00
CA ASN A 106 7.67 -4.39 17.32
C ASN A 106 7.92 -4.48 18.82
N SER A 107 7.36 -3.55 19.60
CA SER A 107 7.53 -3.50 21.06
C SER A 107 6.59 -4.43 21.82
N ALA A 108 5.67 -5.12 21.13
CA ALA A 108 4.78 -6.05 21.81
C ALA A 108 5.60 -7.29 22.22
N PRO A 109 5.81 -7.56 23.53
CA PRO A 109 6.56 -8.73 23.96
C PRO A 109 5.89 -9.98 23.37
N HIS A 110 6.71 -10.92 22.92
CA HIS A 110 6.31 -12.20 22.32
C HIS A 110 5.56 -13.08 23.34
N SER A 111 4.36 -12.64 23.72
CA SER A 111 3.60 -13.26 24.79
C SER A 111 3.10 -14.61 24.31
N GLN A 112 3.53 -15.64 25.01
CA GLN A 112 2.93 -16.96 24.95
C GLN A 112 1.40 -16.84 25.11
N PRO A 113 0.61 -17.68 24.42
CA PRO A 113 -0.83 -17.67 24.58
C PRO A 113 -1.20 -17.89 26.06
N GLY A 114 -2.15 -17.11 26.59
CA GLY A 114 -2.54 -17.23 27.99
C GLY A 114 -3.11 -18.61 28.34
N HIS A 115 -2.93 -19.05 29.59
CA HIS A 115 -3.33 -20.39 30.04
C HIS A 115 -4.82 -20.72 29.80
N ARG A 116 -5.72 -19.75 30.01
CA ARG A 116 -7.16 -19.91 29.72
C ARG A 116 -7.44 -20.16 28.23
N TYR A 117 -6.66 -19.54 27.35
CA TYR A 117 -6.78 -19.75 25.92
C TYR A 117 -6.29 -21.15 25.53
N LEU A 118 -5.12 -21.56 26.03
CA LEU A 118 -4.58 -22.91 25.81
C LEU A 118 -5.53 -24.02 26.29
N LYS A 119 -6.22 -23.84 27.42
CA LYS A 119 -7.22 -24.81 27.91
C LYS A 119 -8.39 -24.98 26.94
N ARG A 120 -8.89 -23.88 26.35
CA ARG A 120 -9.96 -23.93 25.33
C ARG A 120 -9.44 -24.54 24.03
N TYR A 121 -8.25 -24.17 23.61
CA TYR A 121 -7.58 -24.70 22.43
C TYR A 121 -7.37 -26.22 22.50
N LYS A 122 -6.86 -26.75 23.62
CA LYS A 122 -6.71 -28.20 23.83
C LYS A 122 -8.04 -28.95 23.83
N ARG A 123 -9.13 -28.34 24.31
CA ARG A 123 -10.49 -28.93 24.23
C ARG A 123 -10.98 -28.98 22.78
N LEU A 124 -10.72 -27.92 22.01
CA LEU A 124 -11.07 -27.86 20.59
C LEU A 124 -10.38 -28.99 19.82
N LEU A 125 -9.06 -29.17 19.99
CA LEU A 125 -8.30 -30.23 19.32
C LEU A 125 -8.69 -31.65 19.72
N ARG A 126 -9.10 -31.87 20.98
CA ARG A 126 -9.61 -33.18 21.40
C ARG A 126 -10.92 -33.55 20.71
N LYS A 127 -11.78 -32.56 20.42
CA LYS A 127 -13.05 -32.77 19.74
C LYS A 127 -12.88 -32.88 18.22
N TYR A 128 -11.92 -32.15 17.68
CA TYR A 128 -11.63 -32.07 16.25
C TYR A 128 -10.13 -32.31 16.03
N PRO A 129 -9.70 -33.59 16.03
CA PRO A 129 -8.30 -33.92 15.81
C PRO A 129 -7.84 -33.49 14.42
N LEU A 130 -6.55 -33.17 14.30
CA LEU A 130 -5.94 -32.78 13.02
C LEU A 130 -5.59 -34.02 12.20
N GLU A 131 -5.95 -33.98 10.93
CA GLU A 131 -5.59 -35.00 9.94
C GLU A 131 -4.14 -34.85 9.49
N ALA A 132 -3.62 -35.85 8.77
CA ALA A 132 -2.27 -35.82 8.21
C ALA A 132 -2.08 -34.61 7.28
N GLY A 133 -0.96 -33.91 7.44
CA GLY A 133 -0.61 -32.71 6.66
C GLY A 133 -1.05 -31.38 7.27
N TRP A 134 -1.97 -31.39 8.24
CA TRP A 134 -2.36 -30.18 8.98
C TRP A 134 -1.47 -29.95 10.20
N LYS A 135 -1.02 -28.71 10.35
CA LYS A 135 -0.20 -28.24 11.48
C LYS A 135 -0.85 -27.03 12.12
N ASP A 136 -0.78 -26.95 13.43
CA ASP A 136 -1.18 -25.76 14.16
C ASP A 136 -0.03 -24.78 14.30
N ILE A 137 -0.30 -23.52 14.01
CA ILE A 137 0.69 -22.45 14.03
C ILE A 137 0.17 -21.34 14.91
N TYR A 138 0.92 -21.01 15.96
CA TYR A 138 0.60 -19.85 16.77
C TYR A 138 1.04 -18.56 16.07
N ASP A 139 0.05 -17.74 15.72
CA ASP A 139 0.28 -16.41 15.20
C ASP A 139 0.46 -15.40 16.34
N ARG A 140 1.69 -14.86 16.47
CA ARG A 140 2.04 -13.85 17.47
C ARG A 140 1.31 -12.51 17.27
N GLY A 141 1.08 -12.11 16.02
CA GLY A 141 0.39 -10.86 15.68
C GLY A 141 -1.10 -10.92 15.99
N CYS A 142 -1.74 -12.04 15.63
CA CYS A 142 -3.17 -12.26 15.89
C CYS A 142 -3.45 -12.84 17.29
N LYS A 143 -2.41 -13.29 18.00
CA LYS A 143 -2.48 -13.95 19.32
C LYS A 143 -3.43 -15.16 19.31
N ALA A 144 -3.42 -15.91 18.22
CA ALA A 144 -4.30 -17.05 17.99
C ALA A 144 -3.59 -18.13 17.17
N TYR A 145 -3.91 -19.39 17.44
CA TYR A 145 -3.59 -20.50 16.55
C TYR A 145 -4.47 -20.45 15.31
N TYR A 146 -3.83 -20.74 14.18
CA TYR A 146 -4.49 -21.12 12.93
C TYR A 146 -3.91 -22.44 12.47
N PHE A 147 -4.58 -23.08 11.53
CA PHE A 147 -4.21 -24.37 10.96
C PHE A 147 -3.72 -24.17 9.55
N TYR A 148 -2.60 -24.79 9.22
CA TYR A 148 -1.99 -24.74 7.91
C TYR A 148 -1.76 -26.16 7.40
N ASN A 149 -2.16 -26.41 6.17
CA ASN A 149 -1.88 -27.67 5.49
C ASN A 149 -0.60 -27.52 4.67
N SER A 150 0.44 -28.29 5.00
CA SER A 150 1.71 -28.23 4.26
C SER A 150 1.62 -28.80 2.85
N THR A 151 0.66 -29.69 2.58
CA THR A 151 0.49 -30.36 1.29
C THR A 151 -0.29 -29.49 0.32
N THR A 152 -1.43 -28.93 0.74
CA THR A 152 -2.31 -28.13 -0.13
C THR A 152 -2.04 -26.62 -0.03
N GLN A 153 -1.15 -26.19 0.87
CA GLN A 153 -0.85 -24.77 1.16
C GLN A 153 -2.07 -23.93 1.59
N THR A 154 -3.13 -24.59 2.08
CA THR A 154 -4.35 -23.92 2.56
C THR A 154 -4.29 -23.63 4.06
N VAL A 155 -5.07 -22.64 4.51
CA VAL A 155 -5.18 -22.23 5.91
C VAL A 155 -6.63 -22.23 6.39
N SER A 156 -6.83 -22.38 7.70
CA SER A 156 -8.12 -22.23 8.38
C SER A 156 -7.94 -21.72 9.82
N TRP A 157 -8.91 -20.98 10.36
CA TRP A 157 -8.91 -20.53 11.76
C TRP A 157 -9.45 -21.59 12.75
N LEU A 158 -10.15 -22.60 12.24
CA LEU A 158 -10.66 -23.74 13.00
C LEU A 158 -10.09 -25.03 12.44
N PRO A 159 -10.00 -26.12 13.23
CA PRO A 159 -9.56 -27.41 12.73
C PRO A 159 -10.38 -27.79 11.49
N PRO A 160 -9.78 -28.37 10.44
CA PRO A 160 -10.49 -28.67 9.18
C PRO A 160 -11.73 -29.54 9.35
N SER A 161 -11.71 -30.47 10.31
CA SER A 161 -12.82 -31.34 10.67
C SER A 161 -13.96 -30.62 11.41
N HIS A 162 -13.78 -29.36 11.80
CA HIS A 162 -14.81 -28.57 12.46
C HIS A 162 -15.86 -28.11 11.43
N PRO A 163 -17.18 -28.23 11.70
CA PRO A 163 -18.23 -27.95 10.71
C PRO A 163 -18.28 -26.48 10.25
N LYS A 164 -17.80 -25.56 11.08
CA LYS A 164 -17.66 -24.12 10.75
C LYS A 164 -16.29 -23.74 10.19
N ALA A 165 -15.40 -24.69 9.93
CA ALA A 165 -14.09 -24.40 9.37
C ALA A 165 -14.23 -23.89 7.93
N ARG A 166 -13.42 -22.89 7.59
CA ARG A 166 -13.35 -22.33 6.24
C ARG A 166 -11.93 -22.48 5.76
N VAL A 167 -11.69 -23.53 4.98
CA VAL A 167 -10.39 -23.80 4.36
C VAL A 167 -10.25 -22.89 3.13
N THR A 168 -9.21 -22.06 3.12
CA THR A 168 -8.97 -21.06 2.07
C THR A 168 -7.48 -20.92 1.79
N ASN A 169 -7.11 -20.24 0.70
CA ASN A 169 -5.74 -19.82 0.48
C ASN A 169 -5.31 -18.76 1.51
N SER A 170 -4.02 -18.72 1.84
CA SER A 170 -3.52 -17.72 2.78
C SER A 170 -3.62 -16.30 2.21
N ALA A 171 -3.70 -15.31 3.11
CA ALA A 171 -3.72 -13.91 2.70
C ALA A 171 -2.50 -13.51 1.85
N ALA A 172 -1.33 -14.13 2.12
CA ALA A 172 -0.12 -13.91 1.37
C ALA A 172 -0.26 -14.38 -0.10
N VAL A 173 -0.88 -15.53 -0.32
CA VAL A 173 -1.16 -16.06 -1.66
C VAL A 173 -2.10 -15.13 -2.41
N PHE A 174 -3.20 -14.69 -1.78
CA PHE A 174 -4.11 -13.71 -2.41
C PHE A 174 -3.43 -12.39 -2.75
N ARG A 175 -2.57 -11.87 -1.87
CA ARG A 175 -1.80 -10.64 -2.16
C ARG A 175 -0.83 -10.81 -3.32
N ARG A 176 -0.18 -11.98 -3.43
CA ARG A 176 0.70 -12.31 -4.55
C ARG A 176 -0.10 -12.31 -5.86
N HIS A 177 -1.27 -12.95 -5.90
CA HIS A 177 -2.12 -12.95 -7.10
C HIS A 177 -2.59 -11.54 -7.49
N LEU A 178 -2.98 -10.71 -6.51
CA LEU A 178 -3.38 -9.33 -6.75
C LEU A 178 -2.24 -8.45 -7.29
N ALA A 179 -1.01 -8.70 -6.87
CA ALA A 179 0.15 -7.97 -7.38
C ALA A 179 0.47 -8.38 -8.82
N ASN A 180 0.50 -9.69 -9.10
CA ASN A 180 0.80 -10.20 -10.44
C ASN A 180 -0.24 -9.74 -11.48
N SER A 181 -1.53 -9.79 -11.14
CA SER A 181 -2.60 -9.32 -12.05
C SER A 181 -2.59 -7.82 -12.31
N ASN A 182 -1.98 -7.02 -11.43
CA ASN A 182 -1.81 -5.59 -11.64
C ASN A 182 -0.59 -5.26 -12.51
N ASP A 183 0.41 -6.15 -12.57
CA ASP A 183 1.63 -5.97 -13.38
C ASP A 183 1.43 -6.40 -14.85
N GLU A 184 0.49 -7.31 -15.14
CA GLU A 184 0.13 -7.68 -16.53
C GLU A 184 -0.45 -6.50 -17.36
N PHE A 185 -0.89 -5.42 -16.71
CA PHE A 185 -1.32 -4.18 -17.37
C PHE A 185 -0.21 -3.13 -17.52
N ASN A 186 1.03 -3.44 -17.14
CA ASN A 186 2.19 -2.57 -17.32
C ASN A 186 2.98 -2.96 -18.59
N PHE A 187 2.27 -3.02 -19.72
CA PHE A 187 2.86 -3.18 -21.04
C PHE A 187 3.16 -1.79 -21.60
N ASP A 188 4.38 -1.31 -21.39
CA ASP A 188 5.15 -0.44 -22.31
C ASP A 188 6.37 0.14 -21.57
N THR A 189 7.52 0.21 -22.26
CA THR A 189 8.81 0.83 -21.86
C THR A 189 9.96 -0.12 -21.48
N ASN A 190 10.15 -1.26 -22.14
CA ASN A 190 11.52 -1.69 -22.52
C ASN A 190 11.58 -2.93 -23.43
N MET A 191 11.16 -2.76 -24.69
CA MET A 191 11.62 -3.62 -25.78
C MET A 191 12.21 -2.73 -26.87
N VAL A 192 13.36 -2.11 -26.58
CA VAL A 192 14.25 -1.62 -27.64
C VAL A 192 14.90 -2.86 -28.25
N LEU A 193 14.28 -3.35 -29.32
CA LEU A 193 14.83 -4.37 -30.21
C LEU A 193 16.07 -3.76 -30.92
N PRO A 194 17.18 -4.50 -31.08
CA PRO A 194 18.36 -3.98 -31.76
C PRO A 194 18.07 -3.84 -33.26
N LYS A 195 18.44 -2.69 -33.82
CA LYS A 195 18.27 -2.34 -35.23
C LYS A 195 19.22 -3.20 -36.07
N SER A 196 18.71 -4.21 -36.78
CA SER A 196 19.37 -4.75 -37.97
C SER A 196 18.54 -4.45 -39.21
N SER A 197 19.22 -3.87 -40.18
CA SER A 197 18.78 -3.48 -41.52
C SER A 197 18.14 -4.62 -42.31
N ASN A 198 17.00 -4.37 -42.96
CA ASN A 198 16.85 -4.55 -44.41
C ASN A 198 15.53 -3.98 -44.96
N GLN A 199 15.60 -3.65 -46.25
CA GLN A 199 14.65 -2.88 -47.03
C GLN A 199 13.53 -3.75 -47.66
N ASN A 200 12.46 -3.06 -48.05
CA ASN A 200 11.44 -3.40 -49.07
C ASN A 200 10.15 -4.14 -48.68
N GLU A 201 9.07 -3.35 -48.88
CA GLU A 201 7.76 -3.63 -49.49
C GLU A 201 6.78 -4.72 -48.97
N LEU A 202 5.53 -4.22 -48.88
CA LEU A 202 4.23 -4.86 -49.10
C LEU A 202 3.48 -5.51 -47.92
N ASP A 203 2.21 -5.08 -47.88
CA ASP A 203 1.01 -5.60 -47.21
C ASP A 203 0.74 -5.22 -45.74
N GLU A 204 -0.22 -4.29 -45.61
CA GLU A 204 -1.04 -3.97 -44.43
C GLU A 204 -1.79 -5.22 -43.91
N PRO A 205 -1.63 -5.60 -42.63
CA PRO A 205 -2.60 -6.44 -41.95
C PRO A 205 -3.42 -5.60 -40.95
N ASP A 206 -4.72 -5.53 -41.25
CA ASP A 206 -5.81 -4.99 -40.44
C ASP A 206 -5.66 -5.31 -38.94
N VAL A 207 -5.27 -4.29 -38.14
CA VAL A 207 -5.12 -4.41 -36.69
C VAL A 207 -6.51 -4.41 -36.04
N PHE A 208 -7.01 -5.59 -35.72
CA PHE A 208 -8.19 -5.74 -34.85
C PHE A 208 -7.88 -5.16 -33.45
N VAL A 209 -8.29 -3.92 -33.22
CA VAL A 209 -8.26 -3.27 -31.91
C VAL A 209 -9.47 -3.76 -31.11
N PRO A 210 -9.30 -4.56 -30.04
CA PRO A 210 -10.45 -4.97 -29.23
C PRO A 210 -11.06 -3.73 -28.54
N PRO A 211 -12.40 -3.56 -28.59
CA PRO A 211 -13.03 -2.39 -28.00
C PRO A 211 -12.81 -2.38 -26.48
N LYS A 212 -12.21 -1.28 -26.00
CA LYS A 212 -12.04 -1.01 -24.56
C LYS A 212 -13.40 -1.13 -23.88
N LYS A 213 -13.60 -2.18 -23.06
CA LYS A 213 -14.82 -2.32 -22.24
C LYS A 213 -14.93 -1.11 -21.31
N GLN A 214 -15.81 -0.18 -21.65
CA GLN A 214 -16.11 0.98 -20.81
C GLN A 214 -16.59 0.47 -19.45
N LYS A 215 -15.94 0.87 -18.37
CA LYS A 215 -16.40 0.58 -17.00
C LYS A 215 -17.84 1.05 -16.88
N SER A 216 -18.76 0.21 -16.39
CA SER A 216 -20.21 0.47 -16.36
C SER A 216 -20.58 1.84 -15.77
N ARG A 217 -19.80 2.29 -14.78
CA ARG A 217 -19.96 3.59 -14.13
C ARG A 217 -19.75 4.79 -15.06
N ASP A 218 -18.89 4.65 -16.08
CA ASP A 218 -18.63 5.71 -17.06
C ASP A 218 -19.66 5.70 -18.19
N LEU A 219 -20.28 4.55 -18.48
CA LEU A 219 -21.39 4.46 -19.43
C LEU A 219 -22.63 5.18 -18.87
N GLU A 220 -22.98 4.92 -17.60
CA GLU A 220 -24.09 5.59 -16.91
C GLU A 220 -23.92 7.11 -16.92
N ARG A 221 -22.73 7.59 -16.57
CA ARG A 221 -22.40 9.03 -16.54
C ARG A 221 -22.46 9.66 -17.93
N LYS A 222 -22.15 8.90 -19.00
CA LYS A 222 -22.23 9.37 -20.40
C LYS A 222 -23.68 9.43 -20.89
N ILE A 223 -24.51 8.46 -20.54
CA ILE A 223 -25.95 8.46 -20.84
C ILE A 223 -26.65 9.64 -20.15
N GLN A 224 -26.31 9.89 -18.89
CA GLN A 224 -26.89 10.96 -18.09
C GLN A 224 -26.49 12.36 -18.59
N ARG A 225 -25.28 12.50 -19.17
CA ARG A 225 -24.85 13.73 -19.84
C ARG A 225 -25.58 13.96 -21.16
N ARG A 226 -25.81 12.91 -21.97
CA ARG A 226 -26.59 13.03 -23.22
C ARG A 226 -28.02 13.50 -22.95
N ARG A 227 -28.70 12.87 -21.98
CA ARG A 227 -30.08 13.26 -21.59
C ARG A 227 -30.19 14.71 -21.10
N ARG A 228 -29.10 15.33 -20.65
CA ARG A 228 -29.09 16.73 -20.20
C ARG A 228 -28.87 17.73 -21.32
N ASN A 229 -28.35 17.30 -22.46
CA ASN A 229 -28.09 18.15 -23.62
C ASN A 229 -29.26 18.12 -24.63
N ASP A 230 -30.20 17.20 -24.49
CA ASP A 230 -31.37 17.03 -25.37
C ASP A 230 -32.65 17.71 -24.82
N ASN A 231 -32.51 18.55 -23.78
CA ASN A 231 -33.58 19.33 -23.13
C ASN A 231 -33.15 20.79 -23.01
#